data_AF-A0A2G2MZ98-F1
#
_entry.id   AF-A0A2G2MZ98-F1
#
_cell.length_a   1.000
_cell.length_b   1.000
_cell.length_c   1.000
_cell.angle_alpha   90.00
_cell.angle_beta   90.00
_cell.angle_gamma   90.00
#
_symmetry.space_group_name_H-M   'P 1'
#
loop_
_entity.id
_entity.type
_entity.pdbx_description
1 polymer ?
#
loop_
_entity_poly.entity_id
_entity_poly.type
_entity_poly.pdbx_seq_one_letter_code
_entity_poly.pdbx_strand_id
1 'polypeptide(L)'
;MSKMISKLTVALALFFFAAVSLQAAKISAYYDAPYADAKTVKSKLGKAGFQVLTTYSPAGKANLKVMVFTNKALISNASKKTRGFAAIQRVMVDSKAKTVRVTNPTYWLKAFMQKDFKAGSDKAIKASIGKALGKLTATKDVLDASDIAHYHYAISMPYYEDMLELKSGANLAINPKKVAFTLKLANGSTLVGVKMSKGSEKFIELIGEDKALALPYTVLIEDGKAYALHAKYYLAVSYPLLSLGQFMKISSTPDAIERKLKKSFK
;
A
#
# COMPACT_ATOMS: atom_id res chain seq x y z
N MET A 1 65.70 -57.11 1.67
CA MET A 1 65.51 -56.66 0.28
C MET A 1 64.02 -56.41 0.02
N SER A 2 63.70 -55.30 -0.65
CA SER A 2 62.40 -54.89 -1.23
C SER A 2 61.48 -53.94 -0.43
N LYS A 3 61.57 -52.65 -0.80
CA LYS A 3 60.53 -51.62 -1.12
C LYS A 3 59.48 -51.29 -0.03
N MET A 4 59.46 -50.12 0.61
CA MET A 4 59.25 -48.73 0.12
C MET A 4 57.80 -48.42 -0.33
N ILE A 5 57.22 -47.36 0.28
CA ILE A 5 56.23 -46.37 -0.22
C ILE A 5 55.02 -46.14 0.72
N SER A 6 55.16 -45.09 1.55
CA SER A 6 54.25 -43.95 1.75
C SER A 6 52.73 -44.16 1.59
N LYS A 7 51.99 -44.01 2.69
CA LYS A 7 50.59 -43.53 2.69
C LYS A 7 50.48 -42.28 3.55
N LEU A 8 50.89 -41.15 2.99
CA LEU A 8 50.56 -39.81 3.50
C LEU A 8 49.04 -39.60 3.32
N THR A 9 48.27 -39.68 4.40
CA THR A 9 46.83 -39.43 4.36
C THR A 9 46.62 -37.93 4.61
N VAL A 10 46.47 -37.18 3.52
CA VAL A 10 46.04 -35.77 3.56
C VAL A 10 44.53 -35.75 3.82
N ALA A 11 44.15 -35.52 5.07
CA ALA A 11 42.76 -35.21 5.42
C ALA A 11 42.49 -33.74 5.08
N LEU A 12 42.04 -33.49 3.85
CA LEU A 12 41.55 -32.21 3.39
C LEU A 12 40.15 -31.97 4.00
N ALA A 13 40.09 -31.26 5.13
CA ALA A 13 38.83 -30.80 5.71
C ALA A 13 38.25 -29.68 4.83
N LEU A 14 37.35 -30.06 3.92
CA LEU A 14 36.50 -29.17 3.14
C LEU A 14 35.59 -28.37 4.09
N PHE A 15 35.92 -27.09 4.30
CA PHE A 15 34.99 -26.09 4.81
C PHE A 15 33.88 -25.89 3.76
N PHE A 16 32.78 -26.63 3.90
CA PHE A 16 31.53 -26.32 3.20
C PHE A 16 30.90 -25.08 3.86
N PHE A 17 31.27 -23.90 3.39
CA PHE A 17 30.43 -22.71 3.59
C PHE A 17 29.16 -22.92 2.78
N ALA A 18 28.10 -23.42 3.42
CA ALA A 18 26.76 -23.35 2.89
C ALA A 18 26.36 -21.86 2.88
N ALA A 19 26.69 -21.17 1.79
CA ALA A 19 26.05 -19.91 1.45
C ALA A 19 24.58 -20.22 1.19
N VAL A 20 23.76 -20.11 2.24
CA VAL A 20 22.31 -19.97 2.07
C VAL A 20 22.14 -18.67 1.30
N SER A 21 21.97 -18.77 -0.02
CA SER A 21 21.52 -17.64 -0.81
C SER A 21 20.15 -17.30 -0.26
N LEU A 22 20.08 -16.22 0.53
CA LEU A 22 18.84 -15.64 1.00
C LEU A 22 18.14 -15.07 -0.23
N GLN A 23 17.49 -15.92 -1.02
CA GLN A 23 16.72 -15.49 -2.16
C GLN A 23 15.64 -14.55 -1.61
N ALA A 24 15.72 -13.27 -1.99
CA ALA A 24 14.83 -12.26 -1.46
C ALA A 24 13.38 -12.68 -1.68
N ALA A 25 12.62 -12.83 -0.60
CA ALA A 25 11.23 -13.24 -0.71
C ALA A 25 10.45 -12.14 -1.46
N LYS A 26 9.88 -12.48 -2.61
CA LYS A 26 8.99 -11.57 -3.35
C LYS A 26 7.65 -11.46 -2.64
N ILE A 27 7.17 -10.24 -2.43
CA ILE A 27 5.90 -9.95 -1.76
C ILE A 27 5.00 -9.20 -2.73
N SER A 28 3.80 -9.73 -2.96
CA SER A 28 2.79 -9.06 -3.80
C SER A 28 2.18 -7.86 -3.08
N ALA A 29 1.92 -6.78 -3.80
CA ALA A 29 1.20 -5.60 -3.31
C ALA A 29 -0.28 -5.92 -3.03
N TYR A 30 -0.83 -6.91 -3.74
CA TYR A 30 -2.25 -7.24 -3.69
C TYR A 30 -2.51 -8.75 -3.64
N TYR A 31 -3.75 -9.07 -3.26
CA TYR A 31 -4.36 -10.38 -3.41
C TYR A 31 -5.66 -10.27 -4.22
N ASP A 32 -5.89 -11.23 -5.10
CA ASP A 32 -7.20 -11.49 -5.68
C ASP A 32 -7.99 -12.46 -4.77
N ALA A 33 -9.29 -12.22 -4.64
CA ALA A 33 -10.22 -13.02 -3.85
C ALA A 33 -11.41 -13.47 -4.73
N PRO A 34 -12.15 -14.52 -4.32
CA PRO A 34 -13.38 -14.91 -4.98
C PRO A 34 -14.33 -13.72 -5.12
N TYR A 35 -14.96 -13.62 -6.29
CA TYR A 35 -15.88 -12.53 -6.56
C TYR A 35 -17.05 -12.54 -5.57
N ALA A 36 -17.37 -11.35 -5.08
CA ALA A 36 -18.62 -11.05 -4.40
C ALA A 36 -18.96 -9.58 -4.67
N ASP A 37 -20.24 -9.24 -4.67
CA ASP A 37 -20.67 -7.85 -4.86
C ASP A 37 -20.19 -6.96 -3.69
N ALA A 38 -20.23 -5.64 -3.92
CA ALA A 38 -19.74 -4.65 -2.96
C ALA A 38 -20.48 -4.68 -1.61
N LYS A 39 -21.79 -4.96 -1.58
CA LYS A 39 -22.57 -5.04 -0.35
C LYS A 39 -22.12 -6.26 0.47
N THR A 40 -21.93 -7.39 -0.20
CA THR A 40 -21.47 -8.64 0.40
C THR A 40 -20.04 -8.51 0.93
N VAL A 41 -19.12 -7.92 0.17
CA VAL A 41 -17.73 -7.67 0.62
C VAL A 41 -17.72 -6.77 1.85
N LYS A 42 -18.46 -5.66 1.84
CA LYS A 42 -18.57 -4.76 3.00
C LYS A 42 -19.05 -5.49 4.26
N SER A 43 -20.09 -6.32 4.13
CA SER A 43 -20.64 -7.12 5.22
C SER A 43 -19.63 -8.13 5.77
N LYS A 44 -18.92 -8.84 4.88
CA LYS A 44 -17.88 -9.81 5.25
C LYS A 44 -16.72 -9.16 6.03
N LEU A 45 -16.27 -7.98 5.61
CA LEU A 45 -15.24 -7.21 6.33
C LEU A 45 -15.72 -6.83 7.74
N GLY A 46 -16.95 -6.34 7.87
CA GLY A 46 -17.56 -6.00 9.16
C GLY A 46 -17.59 -7.19 10.12
N LYS A 47 -18.04 -8.36 9.65
CA LYS A 47 -18.06 -9.60 10.44
C LYS A 47 -16.68 -10.09 10.86
N ALA A 48 -15.63 -9.70 10.13
CA ALA A 48 -14.24 -10.01 10.46
C ALA A 48 -13.57 -8.97 11.38
N GLY A 49 -14.34 -8.01 11.92
CA GLY A 49 -13.85 -7.00 12.86
C GLY A 49 -13.19 -5.79 12.21
N PHE A 50 -13.38 -5.59 10.91
CA PHE A 50 -12.94 -4.37 10.22
C PHE A 50 -14.03 -3.31 10.22
N GLN A 51 -13.63 -2.06 10.44
CA GLN A 51 -14.45 -0.89 10.20
C GLN A 51 -14.24 -0.42 8.76
N VAL A 52 -15.29 -0.40 7.95
CA VAL A 52 -15.27 0.19 6.62
C VAL A 52 -15.53 1.71 6.73
N LEU A 53 -14.49 2.50 6.45
CA LEU A 53 -14.48 3.96 6.61
C LEU A 53 -15.20 4.67 5.46
N THR A 54 -15.10 4.13 4.25
CA THR A 54 -15.80 4.67 3.07
C THR A 54 -16.00 3.60 2.00
N THR A 55 -16.93 3.86 1.10
CA THR A 55 -17.09 3.11 -0.16
C THR A 55 -17.08 4.13 -1.29
N TYR A 56 -15.94 4.22 -1.98
CA TYR A 56 -15.64 5.23 -2.98
C TYR A 56 -15.87 4.70 -4.39
N SER A 57 -16.29 5.57 -5.32
CA SER A 57 -16.50 5.25 -6.74
C SER A 57 -15.53 6.07 -7.60
N PRO A 58 -14.33 5.54 -7.88
CA PRO A 58 -13.30 6.24 -8.66
C PRO A 58 -13.80 6.72 -10.02
N ALA A 59 -13.39 7.92 -10.41
CA ALA A 59 -13.81 8.63 -11.63
C ALA A 59 -15.34 8.76 -11.81
N GLY A 60 -16.13 8.48 -10.76
CA GLY A 60 -17.59 8.36 -10.86
C GLY A 60 -18.07 7.10 -11.59
N LYS A 61 -17.21 6.09 -11.78
CA LYS A 61 -17.57 4.81 -12.40
C LYS A 61 -18.35 3.95 -11.41
N ALA A 62 -19.60 3.64 -11.74
CA ALA A 62 -20.50 2.91 -10.84
C ALA A 62 -20.09 1.43 -10.64
N ASN A 63 -19.41 0.82 -11.62
CA ASN A 63 -18.94 -0.56 -11.54
C ASN A 63 -17.75 -0.75 -10.58
N LEU A 64 -17.01 0.32 -10.30
CA LEU A 64 -15.85 0.29 -9.41
C LEU A 64 -16.24 0.76 -8.01
N LYS A 65 -16.04 -0.09 -7.02
CA LYS A 65 -16.24 0.24 -5.59
C LYS A 65 -14.97 -0.05 -4.82
N VAL A 66 -14.30 1.00 -4.35
CA VAL A 66 -13.14 0.89 -3.46
C VAL A 66 -13.58 1.15 -2.03
N MET A 67 -13.43 0.15 -1.17
CA MET A 67 -13.67 0.27 0.26
C MET A 67 -12.34 0.48 0.97
N VAL A 68 -12.26 1.55 1.73
CA VAL A 68 -11.15 1.77 2.67
C VAL A 68 -11.60 1.26 4.03
N PHE A 69 -10.79 0.43 4.66
CA PHE A 69 -11.13 -0.18 5.93
C PHE A 69 -9.94 -0.21 6.89
N THR A 70 -10.24 -0.32 8.17
CA THR A 70 -9.26 -0.34 9.26
C THR A 70 -9.69 -1.29 10.38
N ASN A 71 -8.81 -1.53 11.35
CA ASN A 71 -9.11 -2.17 12.61
C ASN A 71 -8.19 -1.63 13.72
N LYS A 72 -8.41 -2.06 14.96
CA LYS A 72 -7.61 -1.61 16.12
C LYS A 72 -6.10 -1.86 15.93
N ALA A 73 -5.70 -2.99 15.33
CA ALA A 73 -4.30 -3.32 15.11
C ALA A 73 -3.64 -2.38 14.09
N LEU A 74 -4.32 -2.07 12.98
CA LEU A 74 -3.84 -1.10 11.98
C LEU A 74 -3.67 0.29 12.59
N ILE A 75 -4.67 0.76 13.35
CA ILE A 75 -4.60 2.06 14.04
C ILE A 75 -3.44 2.07 15.02
N SER A 76 -3.30 1.05 15.87
CA SER A 76 -2.24 0.96 16.86
C SER A 76 -0.84 0.94 16.22
N ASN A 77 -0.64 0.13 15.18
CA ASN A 77 0.62 0.08 14.45
C ASN A 77 0.99 1.44 13.86
N ALA A 78 0.02 2.10 13.20
CA ALA A 78 0.23 3.34 12.46
C ALA A 78 0.20 4.62 13.31
N SER A 79 -0.16 4.53 14.59
CA SER A 79 -0.18 5.66 15.54
C SER A 79 1.23 6.04 15.99
N LYS A 80 2.09 6.34 15.01
CA LYS A 80 3.46 6.82 15.16
C LYS A 80 3.66 8.02 14.25
N LYS A 81 4.61 8.88 14.61
CA LYS A 81 4.98 10.06 13.82
C LYS A 81 5.21 9.68 12.36
N THR A 82 4.56 10.40 11.46
CA THR A 82 4.48 10.23 10.00
C THR A 82 3.96 8.89 9.48
N ARG A 83 3.60 7.91 10.32
CA ARG A 83 3.19 6.55 9.86
C ARG A 83 1.69 6.38 9.66
N GLY A 84 0.88 7.41 9.89
CA GLY A 84 -0.58 7.33 9.85
C GLY A 84 -1.19 6.79 8.56
N PHE A 85 -0.49 6.90 7.42
CA PHE A 85 -0.91 6.31 6.14
C PHE A 85 -1.05 4.78 6.18
N ALA A 86 -0.33 4.10 7.07
CA ALA A 86 -0.40 2.65 7.25
C ALA A 86 -1.67 2.18 7.99
N ALA A 87 -2.48 3.10 8.52
CA ALA A 87 -3.64 2.79 9.35
C ALA A 87 -4.83 2.17 8.60
N ILE A 88 -4.72 1.99 7.28
CA ILE A 88 -5.81 1.53 6.43
C ILE A 88 -5.36 0.43 5.48
N GLN A 89 -6.34 -0.35 5.03
CA GLN A 89 -6.25 -1.28 3.92
C GLN A 89 -7.37 -0.96 2.92
N ARG A 90 -7.27 -1.49 1.70
CA ARG A 90 -8.25 -1.24 0.63
C ARG A 90 -8.68 -2.53 -0.02
N VAL A 91 -9.96 -2.62 -0.37
CA VAL A 91 -10.46 -3.66 -1.29
C VAL A 91 -11.28 -2.99 -2.38
N MET A 92 -11.10 -3.44 -3.62
CA MET A 92 -11.86 -2.99 -4.77
C MET A 92 -12.70 -4.13 -5.28
N VAL A 93 -13.97 -3.83 -5.55
CA VAL A 93 -14.89 -4.67 -6.29
C VAL A 93 -15.11 -4.03 -7.66
N ASP A 94 -14.84 -4.77 -8.71
CA ASP A 94 -15.27 -4.41 -10.07
C ASP A 94 -16.42 -5.33 -10.49
N SER A 95 -17.62 -4.78 -10.56
CA SER A 95 -18.82 -5.53 -10.92
C SER A 95 -18.88 -5.91 -12.40
N LYS A 96 -18.13 -5.21 -13.26
CA LYS A 96 -18.05 -5.46 -14.70
C LYS A 96 -17.07 -6.58 -14.98
N ALA A 97 -15.84 -6.48 -14.47
CA ALA A 97 -14.82 -7.51 -14.63
C ALA A 97 -15.04 -8.74 -13.71
N LYS A 98 -15.99 -8.66 -12.76
CA LYS A 98 -16.25 -9.68 -11.76
C LYS A 98 -15.00 -10.02 -10.93
N THR A 99 -14.29 -8.99 -10.46
CA THR A 99 -13.08 -9.16 -9.65
C THR A 99 -13.20 -8.52 -8.27
N VAL A 100 -12.50 -9.10 -7.29
CA VAL A 100 -12.29 -8.54 -5.96
C VAL A 100 -10.79 -8.56 -5.69
N ARG A 101 -10.19 -7.39 -5.50
CA ARG A 101 -8.75 -7.23 -5.22
C ARG A 101 -8.54 -6.46 -3.94
N VAL A 102 -7.70 -6.96 -3.05
CA VAL A 102 -7.42 -6.40 -1.73
C VAL A 102 -5.93 -6.13 -1.56
N THR A 103 -5.58 -5.08 -0.80
CA THR A 103 -4.20 -4.79 -0.41
C THR A 103 -3.62 -5.93 0.43
N ASN A 104 -2.36 -6.29 0.18
CA ASN A 104 -1.62 -7.22 1.02
C ASN A 104 -1.04 -6.49 2.26
N PRO A 105 -1.51 -6.77 3.48
CA PRO A 105 -1.03 -6.07 4.67
C PRO A 105 0.49 -6.17 4.87
N THR A 106 1.11 -7.31 4.49
CA THR A 106 2.56 -7.48 4.60
C THR A 106 3.30 -6.44 3.76
N TYR A 107 2.87 -6.22 2.52
CA TYR A 107 3.46 -5.25 1.61
C TYR A 107 3.23 -3.82 2.10
N TRP A 108 1.97 -3.45 2.34
CA TRP A 108 1.61 -2.07 2.63
C TRP A 108 2.04 -1.60 4.01
N LEU A 109 2.03 -2.48 5.02
CA LEU A 109 2.62 -2.15 6.31
C LEU A 109 4.13 -2.00 6.19
N LYS A 110 4.82 -2.85 5.43
CA LYS A 110 6.27 -2.69 5.24
C LYS A 110 6.60 -1.38 4.52
N ALA A 111 5.83 -1.04 3.47
CA ALA A 111 6.00 0.19 2.70
C ALA A 111 5.74 1.45 3.52
N PHE A 112 4.75 1.45 4.42
CA PHE A 112 4.33 2.68 5.10
C PHE A 112 4.79 2.77 6.55
N MET A 113 5.10 1.65 7.20
CA MET A 113 5.74 1.65 8.51
C MET A 113 7.25 1.81 8.40
N GLN A 114 7.88 1.52 7.27
CA GLN A 114 9.32 1.75 7.10
C GLN A 114 10.13 1.02 8.20
N LYS A 115 11.14 1.68 8.79
CA LYS A 115 11.89 1.18 9.95
C LYS A 115 11.03 0.85 11.18
N ASP A 116 9.81 1.38 11.25
CA ASP A 116 8.86 1.12 12.34
C ASP A 116 8.04 -0.16 12.15
N PHE A 117 8.21 -0.85 11.01
CA PHE A 117 7.56 -2.13 10.73
C PHE A 117 8.06 -3.21 11.69
N LYS A 118 7.14 -3.83 12.43
CA LYS A 118 7.44 -4.97 13.28
C LYS A 118 7.07 -6.25 12.55
N ALA A 119 8.05 -7.15 12.37
CA ALA A 119 7.80 -8.45 11.75
C ALA A 119 6.67 -9.19 12.47
N GLY A 120 5.69 -9.69 11.70
CA GLY A 120 4.53 -10.40 12.25
C GLY A 120 3.34 -9.52 12.60
N SER A 121 3.49 -8.18 12.65
CA SER A 121 2.38 -7.25 12.90
C SER A 121 1.26 -7.29 11.84
N ASP A 122 1.58 -7.82 10.66
CA ASP A 122 0.70 -8.00 9.51
C ASP A 122 -0.09 -9.33 9.53
N LYS A 123 0.41 -10.35 10.24
CA LYS A 123 -0.12 -11.73 10.17
C LYS A 123 -1.59 -11.83 10.55
N ALA A 124 -1.96 -11.24 11.68
CA ALA A 124 -3.35 -11.27 12.17
C ALA A 124 -4.28 -10.50 11.23
N ILE A 125 -3.83 -9.37 10.68
CA ILE A 125 -4.60 -8.56 9.73
C ILE A 125 -4.85 -9.35 8.44
N LYS A 126 -3.80 -9.97 7.89
CA LYS A 126 -3.90 -10.83 6.70
C LYS A 126 -4.82 -12.03 6.93
N ALA A 127 -4.72 -12.69 8.09
CA ALA A 127 -5.61 -13.79 8.46
C ALA A 127 -7.08 -13.35 8.52
N SER A 128 -7.38 -12.21 9.13
CA SER A 128 -8.74 -11.66 9.17
C SER A 128 -9.27 -11.29 7.77
N ILE A 129 -8.42 -10.75 6.87
CA ILE A 129 -8.81 -10.52 5.48
C ILE A 129 -9.13 -11.84 4.77
N GLY A 130 -8.30 -12.86 4.93
CA GLY A 130 -8.54 -14.19 4.36
C GLY A 130 -9.83 -14.83 4.89
N LYS A 131 -10.11 -14.71 6.19
CA LYS A 131 -11.38 -15.16 6.77
C LYS A 131 -12.59 -14.40 6.20
N ALA A 132 -12.44 -13.10 5.95
CA ALA A 132 -13.51 -12.29 5.38
C ALA A 132 -13.77 -12.62 3.91
N LEU A 133 -12.72 -12.67 3.09
CA LEU A 133 -12.83 -12.66 1.63
C LEU A 133 -12.67 -14.06 1.00
N GLY A 134 -12.20 -15.05 1.76
CA GLY A 134 -11.94 -16.40 1.28
C GLY A 134 -10.49 -16.61 0.83
N LYS A 135 -10.27 -17.59 -0.05
CA LYS A 135 -8.93 -17.94 -0.55
C LYS A 135 -8.29 -16.73 -1.25
N LEU A 136 -7.17 -16.26 -0.73
CA LEU A 136 -6.42 -15.14 -1.29
C LEU A 136 -5.31 -15.65 -2.22
N THR A 137 -5.26 -15.14 -3.44
CA THR A 137 -4.24 -15.49 -4.45
C THR A 137 -3.36 -14.27 -4.71
N ALA A 138 -2.03 -14.42 -4.57
CA ALA A 138 -1.10 -13.31 -4.79
C ALA A 138 -1.18 -12.80 -6.24
N THR A 139 -1.21 -11.49 -6.44
CA THR A 139 -1.09 -10.91 -7.77
C THR A 139 0.36 -10.89 -8.24
N LYS A 140 0.56 -10.64 -9.53
CA LYS A 140 1.89 -10.48 -10.12
C LYS A 140 2.61 -9.20 -9.69
N ASP A 141 1.91 -8.23 -9.09
CA ASP A 141 2.49 -6.95 -8.67
C ASP A 141 3.38 -7.14 -7.45
N VAL A 142 4.62 -7.56 -7.67
CA VAL A 142 5.56 -7.97 -6.60
C VAL A 142 6.75 -7.03 -6.51
N LEU A 143 7.30 -6.90 -5.29
CA LEU A 143 8.63 -6.36 -5.03
C LEU A 143 9.42 -7.32 -4.15
N ASP A 144 10.74 -7.22 -4.22
CA ASP A 144 11.61 -7.91 -3.28
C ASP A 144 11.39 -7.35 -1.88
N ALA A 145 11.33 -8.23 -0.88
CA ALA A 145 11.00 -7.82 0.48
C ALA A 145 11.91 -6.68 0.96
N SER A 146 13.23 -6.78 0.76
CA SER A 146 14.23 -5.76 1.13
C SER A 146 13.88 -4.37 0.58
N ASP A 147 13.31 -4.34 -0.62
CA ASP A 147 13.15 -3.12 -1.40
C ASP A 147 11.87 -2.38 -1.04
N ILE A 148 10.90 -3.04 -0.41
CA ILE A 148 9.60 -2.42 -0.10
C ILE A 148 9.72 -1.28 0.91
N ALA A 149 10.56 -1.44 1.94
CA ALA A 149 10.79 -0.37 2.91
C ALA A 149 11.51 0.79 2.21
N HIS A 150 12.59 0.51 1.49
CA HIS A 150 13.38 1.53 0.82
C HIS A 150 12.95 1.78 -0.63
N TYR A 151 11.66 1.63 -0.92
CA TYR A 151 11.21 1.55 -2.30
C TYR A 151 11.47 2.85 -3.05
N HIS A 152 12.25 2.74 -4.11
CA HIS A 152 12.69 3.83 -4.94
C HIS A 152 12.69 3.36 -6.40
N TYR A 153 11.60 3.67 -7.11
CA TYR A 153 11.33 3.14 -8.45
C TYR A 153 12.34 3.55 -9.51
N ALA A 154 12.90 4.76 -9.42
CA ALA A 154 13.90 5.28 -10.35
C ALA A 154 14.76 6.33 -9.65
N ILE A 155 15.98 6.57 -10.17
CA ILE A 155 16.84 7.68 -9.73
C ILE A 155 16.02 8.98 -9.80
N SER A 156 16.04 9.77 -8.71
CA SER A 156 15.28 11.03 -8.53
C SER A 156 13.78 10.87 -8.21
N MET A 157 13.33 9.69 -7.77
CA MET A 157 11.99 9.53 -7.21
C MET A 157 11.97 9.90 -5.71
N PRO A 158 10.86 10.43 -5.18
CA PRO A 158 10.74 10.71 -3.75
C PRO A 158 10.72 9.42 -2.93
N TYR A 159 11.28 9.46 -1.73
CA TYR A 159 11.10 8.44 -0.70
C TYR A 159 9.78 8.62 0.07
N TYR A 160 9.48 7.69 0.98
CA TYR A 160 8.35 7.84 1.89
C TYR A 160 8.47 9.11 2.75
N GLU A 161 9.70 9.40 3.20
CA GLU A 161 10.04 10.56 4.03
C GLU A 161 9.93 11.89 3.30
N ASP A 162 9.97 11.91 1.96
CA ASP A 162 9.82 13.11 1.12
C ASP A 162 8.35 13.49 0.95
N MET A 163 7.61 13.48 2.06
CA MET A 163 6.20 13.84 2.09
C MET A 163 6.02 15.31 1.73
N LEU A 164 4.91 15.58 1.04
CA LEU A 164 4.52 16.94 0.70
C LEU A 164 3.77 17.57 1.87
N GLU A 165 4.33 18.63 2.42
CA GLU A 165 3.57 19.55 3.26
C GLU A 165 2.58 20.31 2.37
N LEU A 166 1.29 20.05 2.57
CA LEU A 166 0.20 20.66 1.81
C LEU A 166 -0.21 22.00 2.39
N LYS A 167 -0.23 22.09 3.72
CA LYS A 167 -0.60 23.27 4.50
C LYS A 167 -0.09 23.11 5.94
N SER A 168 0.23 24.23 6.59
CA SER A 168 0.57 24.31 8.01
C SER A 168 -0.20 25.47 8.67
N GLY A 169 -0.42 25.36 9.98
CA GLY A 169 -1.07 26.41 10.78
C GLY A 169 -2.10 25.89 11.78
N ALA A 170 -2.68 26.80 12.54
CA ALA A 170 -3.79 26.49 13.44
C ALA A 170 -5.06 26.14 12.62
N ASN A 171 -5.88 25.20 13.12
CA ASN A 171 -7.17 24.81 12.54
C ASN A 171 -7.12 24.30 11.09
N LEU A 172 -6.20 23.37 10.79
CA LEU A 172 -6.17 22.68 9.50
C LEU A 172 -7.45 21.86 9.26
N ALA A 173 -8.24 22.29 8.28
CA ALA A 173 -9.45 21.60 7.89
C ALA A 173 -9.54 21.43 6.37
N ILE A 174 -9.78 20.19 5.94
CA ILE A 174 -10.15 19.89 4.55
C ILE A 174 -11.61 20.27 4.34
N ASN A 175 -11.93 20.80 3.16
CA ASN A 175 -13.30 21.10 2.78
C ASN A 175 -14.19 19.84 2.95
N PRO A 176 -15.23 19.87 3.80
CA PRO A 176 -16.06 18.70 4.08
C PRO A 176 -16.67 18.05 2.83
N LYS A 177 -16.96 18.84 1.78
CA LYS A 177 -17.47 18.31 0.49
C LYS A 177 -16.44 17.42 -0.21
N LYS A 178 -15.15 17.57 0.10
CA LYS A 178 -14.03 16.78 -0.42
C LYS A 178 -13.64 15.62 0.50
N VAL A 179 -14.18 15.52 1.72
CA VAL A 179 -13.85 14.41 2.63
C VAL A 179 -14.58 13.13 2.21
N ALA A 180 -13.82 12.05 2.06
CA ALA A 180 -14.31 10.68 1.83
C ALA A 180 -14.44 9.90 3.14
N PHE A 181 -13.50 10.09 4.06
CA PHE A 181 -13.53 9.60 5.44
C PHE A 181 -12.56 10.40 6.30
N THR A 182 -12.74 10.30 7.61
CA THR A 182 -11.81 10.79 8.63
C THR A 182 -11.53 9.64 9.60
N LEU A 183 -10.26 9.41 9.93
CA LEU A 183 -9.80 8.41 10.88
C LEU A 183 -8.87 9.07 11.90
N LYS A 184 -9.31 9.11 13.16
CA LYS A 184 -8.47 9.58 14.28
C LYS A 184 -7.54 8.45 14.74
N LEU A 185 -6.27 8.76 14.92
CA LEU A 185 -5.24 7.84 15.41
C LEU A 185 -5.02 8.02 16.92
N ALA A 186 -4.39 7.04 17.56
CA ALA A 186 -4.18 7.04 19.00
C ALA A 186 -3.17 8.11 19.46
N ASN A 187 -2.26 8.53 18.58
CA ASN A 187 -1.31 9.62 18.84
C ASN A 187 -1.92 11.03 18.64
N GLY A 188 -3.23 11.13 18.40
CA GLY A 188 -3.93 12.41 18.18
C GLY A 188 -3.96 12.85 16.72
N SER A 189 -3.10 12.31 15.86
CA SER A 189 -3.09 12.58 14.42
C SER A 189 -4.37 12.11 13.74
N THR A 190 -4.69 12.70 12.58
CA THR A 190 -5.91 12.37 11.83
C THR A 190 -5.59 12.07 10.37
N LEU A 191 -5.95 10.88 9.90
CA LEU A 191 -5.88 10.51 8.50
C LEU A 191 -7.21 10.82 7.81
N VAL A 192 -7.17 11.60 6.73
CA VAL A 192 -8.35 12.01 5.95
C VAL A 192 -8.25 11.47 4.54
N GLY A 193 -9.27 10.73 4.10
CA GLY A 193 -9.43 10.39 2.69
C GLY A 193 -10.05 11.56 1.93
N VAL A 194 -9.47 11.93 0.79
CA VAL A 194 -9.88 13.09 0.00
C VAL A 194 -10.42 12.65 -1.36
N LYS A 195 -11.68 13.00 -1.64
CA LYS A 195 -12.35 12.81 -2.93
C LYS A 195 -11.68 13.70 -3.97
N MET A 196 -11.19 13.09 -5.05
CA MET A 196 -10.63 13.83 -6.17
C MET A 196 -11.70 14.15 -7.21
N SER A 197 -11.42 15.11 -8.09
CA SER A 197 -12.24 15.32 -9.28
C SER A 197 -12.05 14.16 -10.27
N LYS A 198 -13.08 13.83 -11.06
CA LYS A 198 -12.99 12.82 -12.13
C LYS A 198 -11.73 13.00 -12.99
N GLY A 199 -11.40 14.23 -13.36
CA GLY A 199 -10.20 14.55 -14.15
C GLY A 199 -8.86 14.10 -13.53
N SER A 200 -8.75 14.11 -12.20
CA SER A 200 -7.54 13.68 -11.49
C SER A 200 -7.46 12.16 -11.31
N GLU A 201 -8.55 11.46 -11.58
CA GLU A 201 -8.65 10.00 -11.49
C GLU A 201 -8.69 9.36 -12.88
N LYS A 202 -8.73 10.15 -13.97
CA LYS A 202 -8.72 9.67 -15.36
C LYS A 202 -7.52 8.81 -15.71
N PHE A 203 -6.44 8.84 -14.92
CA PHE A 203 -5.30 7.96 -15.14
C PHE A 203 -5.71 6.48 -15.16
N ILE A 204 -6.76 6.07 -14.45
CA ILE A 204 -7.26 4.68 -14.49
C ILE A 204 -7.83 4.32 -15.87
N GLU A 205 -8.28 5.29 -16.66
CA GLU A 205 -8.70 5.07 -18.05
C GLU A 205 -7.49 4.92 -18.99
N LEU A 206 -6.35 5.51 -18.61
CA LEU A 206 -5.11 5.50 -19.40
C LEU A 206 -4.25 4.26 -19.13
N ILE A 207 -4.22 3.78 -17.88
CA ILE A 207 -3.32 2.69 -17.44
C ILE A 207 -4.04 1.47 -16.84
N GLY A 208 -5.38 1.48 -16.79
CA GLY A 208 -6.21 0.34 -16.38
C GLY A 208 -7.09 0.62 -15.16
N GLU A 209 -8.36 0.19 -15.22
CA GLU A 209 -9.33 0.39 -14.13
C GLU A 209 -8.93 -0.34 -12.84
N ASP A 210 -8.13 -1.39 -12.93
CA ASP A 210 -7.62 -2.12 -11.77
C ASP A 210 -6.72 -1.26 -10.87
N LYS A 211 -6.14 -0.19 -11.44
CA LYS A 211 -5.34 0.81 -10.72
C LYS A 211 -6.19 1.68 -9.79
N ALA A 212 -7.51 1.68 -9.96
CA ALA A 212 -8.40 2.47 -9.11
C ALA A 212 -8.36 2.06 -7.63
N LEU A 213 -7.87 0.87 -7.29
CA LEU A 213 -7.70 0.39 -5.91
C LEU A 213 -6.85 1.32 -5.03
N ALA A 214 -5.94 2.12 -5.60
CA ALA A 214 -5.15 3.09 -4.85
C ALA A 214 -5.94 4.34 -4.41
N LEU A 215 -7.21 4.49 -4.81
CA LEU A 215 -8.05 5.65 -4.50
C LEU A 215 -8.98 5.37 -3.30
N PRO A 216 -9.43 6.40 -2.56
CA PRO A 216 -9.04 7.80 -2.66
C PRO A 216 -7.64 8.07 -2.07
N TYR A 217 -7.06 9.22 -2.44
CA TYR A 217 -5.83 9.73 -1.82
C TYR A 217 -6.08 10.14 -0.38
N THR A 218 -5.01 10.18 0.40
CA THR A 218 -5.06 10.45 1.84
C THR A 218 -4.16 11.60 2.23
N VAL A 219 -4.58 12.33 3.26
CA VAL A 219 -3.83 13.40 3.90
C VAL A 219 -3.72 13.09 5.39
N LEU A 220 -2.51 13.15 5.95
CA LEU A 220 -2.24 13.00 7.37
C LEU A 220 -2.11 14.39 8.00
N ILE A 221 -2.98 14.69 8.97
CA ILE A 221 -2.89 15.89 9.80
C ILE A 221 -2.21 15.48 11.11
N GLU A 222 -1.03 16.04 11.36
CA GLU A 222 -0.17 15.71 12.50
C GLU A 222 0.65 16.95 12.88
N ASP A 223 0.76 17.25 14.18
CA ASP A 223 1.57 18.35 14.72
C ASP A 223 1.33 19.72 14.04
N GLY A 224 0.06 20.05 13.75
CA GLY A 224 -0.30 21.33 13.11
C GLY A 224 0.10 21.42 11.63
N LYS A 225 0.44 20.29 11.00
CA LYS A 225 0.82 20.19 9.60
C LYS A 225 -0.04 19.15 8.88
N ALA A 226 -0.33 19.39 7.61
CA ALA A 226 -1.00 18.44 6.74
C ALA A 226 -0.02 17.91 5.70
N TYR A 227 0.18 16.60 5.72
CA TYR A 227 1.07 15.88 4.82
C TYR A 227 0.30 15.00 3.85
N ALA A 228 0.81 14.87 2.64
CA ALA A 228 0.48 13.75 1.76
C ALA A 228 1.77 13.06 1.32
N LEU A 229 1.69 11.75 1.07
CA LEU A 229 2.74 11.07 0.33
C LEU A 229 2.89 11.75 -1.03
N HIS A 230 4.14 11.95 -1.48
CA HIS A 230 4.38 12.47 -2.81
C HIS A 230 3.71 11.55 -3.84
N ALA A 231 2.96 12.12 -4.78
CA ALA A 231 2.12 11.31 -5.66
C ALA A 231 2.95 10.36 -6.55
N LYS A 232 4.18 10.75 -6.92
CA LYS A 232 5.13 9.89 -7.63
C LYS A 232 5.47 8.64 -6.81
N TYR A 233 5.88 8.82 -5.55
CA TYR A 233 6.16 7.71 -4.62
C TYR A 233 4.92 6.83 -4.45
N TYR A 234 3.76 7.43 -4.15
CA TYR A 234 2.53 6.69 -3.88
C TYR A 234 2.08 5.84 -5.07
N LEU A 235 2.11 6.40 -6.29
CA LEU A 235 1.74 5.64 -7.49
C LEU A 235 2.75 4.54 -7.79
N ALA A 236 4.05 4.81 -7.63
CA ALA A 236 5.08 3.83 -7.91
C ALA A 236 5.02 2.64 -6.95
N VAL A 237 4.80 2.87 -5.65
CA VAL A 237 4.65 1.78 -4.67
C VAL A 237 3.31 1.06 -4.81
N SER A 238 2.29 1.74 -5.36
CA SER A 238 1.01 1.11 -5.69
C SER A 238 1.12 0.19 -6.91
N TYR A 239 1.99 0.51 -7.87
CA TYR A 239 2.09 -0.19 -9.16
C TYR A 239 3.54 -0.58 -9.44
N PRO A 240 4.09 -1.56 -8.71
CA PRO A 240 5.51 -1.91 -8.80
C PRO A 240 5.92 -2.42 -10.19
N LEU A 241 4.97 -2.93 -10.98
CA LEU A 241 5.18 -3.39 -12.35
C LEU A 241 4.63 -2.44 -13.42
N LEU A 242 4.46 -1.16 -13.10
CA LEU A 242 4.04 -0.17 -14.09
C LEU A 242 5.14 -0.07 -15.17
N SER A 243 4.77 -0.23 -16.44
CA SER A 243 5.76 -0.10 -17.51
C SER A 243 6.18 1.35 -17.70
N LEU A 244 7.38 1.58 -18.25
CA LEU A 244 7.84 2.93 -18.59
C LEU A 244 6.84 3.65 -19.52
N GLY A 245 6.28 2.94 -20.51
CA GLY A 245 5.25 3.50 -21.39
C GLY A 245 3.97 3.91 -20.66
N GLN A 246 3.54 3.13 -19.66
CA GLN A 246 2.41 3.51 -18.81
C GLN A 246 2.75 4.71 -17.92
N PHE A 247 3.97 4.77 -17.37
CA PHE A 247 4.44 5.90 -16.57
C PHE A 247 4.43 7.19 -17.38
N MET A 248 4.93 7.17 -18.63
CA MET A 248 4.92 8.33 -19.52
C MET A 248 3.50 8.85 -19.82
N LYS A 249 2.53 7.93 -20.01
CA LYS A 249 1.11 8.29 -20.22
C LYS A 249 0.50 9.05 -19.05
N ILE A 250 1.02 8.87 -17.83
CA ILE A 250 0.50 9.50 -16.62
C ILE A 250 1.48 10.52 -16.01
N SER A 251 2.49 10.96 -16.75
CA SER A 251 3.55 11.85 -16.26
C SER A 251 3.03 13.14 -15.60
N SER A 252 1.92 13.70 -16.06
CA SER A 252 1.27 14.89 -15.49
C SER A 252 0.32 14.60 -14.31
N THR A 253 0.02 13.32 -14.06
CA THR A 253 -0.93 12.88 -13.03
C THR A 253 -0.45 13.21 -11.62
N PRO A 254 0.82 12.94 -11.22
CA PRO A 254 1.34 13.31 -9.91
C PRO A 254 1.10 14.78 -9.55
N ASP A 255 1.56 15.71 -10.38
CA ASP A 255 1.43 17.15 -10.09
C ASP A 255 -0.04 17.58 -10.04
N ALA A 256 -0.90 16.98 -10.86
CA ALA A 256 -2.33 17.25 -10.83
C ALA A 256 -2.97 16.80 -9.52
N ILE A 257 -2.59 15.63 -8.98
CA ILE A 257 -3.04 15.13 -7.67
C ILE A 257 -2.62 16.11 -6.58
N GLU A 258 -1.34 16.48 -6.56
CA GLU A 258 -0.77 17.33 -5.51
C GLU A 258 -1.40 18.72 -5.49
N ARG A 259 -1.59 19.34 -6.66
CA ARG A 259 -2.33 20.61 -6.78
C ARG A 259 -3.76 20.49 -6.24
N LYS A 260 -4.45 19.36 -6.49
CA LYS A 260 -5.83 19.18 -6.01
C LYS A 260 -5.89 18.90 -4.51
N LEU A 261 -4.92 18.18 -3.95
CA LEU A 261 -4.80 17.99 -2.51
C LEU A 261 -4.55 19.32 -1.81
N LYS A 262 -3.64 20.16 -2.30
CA LYS A 262 -3.43 21.52 -1.76
C LYS A 262 -4.70 22.36 -1.82
N LYS A 263 -5.43 22.33 -2.96
CA LYS A 263 -6.72 23.03 -3.13
C LYS A 263 -7.90 22.42 -2.36
N SER A 264 -7.70 21.31 -1.64
CA SER A 264 -8.76 20.68 -0.85
C SER A 264 -8.96 21.35 0.53
N PHE A 265 -7.97 22.10 0.99
CA PHE A 265 -8.04 22.87 2.23
C PHE A 265 -8.95 24.08 2.09
N LYS A 266 -9.62 24.43 3.20
CA LYS A 266 -10.27 25.74 3.35
C LYS A 266 -9.24 26.82 3.64
#